data_AF-A0A2N2JW67-F1
#
_entry.id   AF-A0A2N2JW67-F1
#
_cell.length_a   1.000
_cell.length_b   1.000
_cell.length_c   1.000
_cell.angle_alpha   90.00
_cell.angle_beta   90.00
_cell.angle_gamma   90.00
#
_symmetry.space_group_name_H-M   'P 1'
#
loop_
_entity.id
_entity.type
_entity.pdbx_description
1 polymer ?
#
loop_
_entity_poly.entity_id
_entity_poly.type
_entity_poly.pdbx_seq_one_letter_code
_entity_poly.pdbx_strand_id
1 'polypeptide(L)'
;MPVEWQSGGGETGEIGYLNPNDQRCCGHCGVRGTDHEQYAYKVECTICGYVYGANGSDMHKRRCPACQRGAPAIRYWKTIKS
;
A
#
# COMPACT_ATOMS: atom_id res chain seq x y z
N MET A 1 -13.99 15.21 4.92
CA MET A 1 -14.16 14.66 3.56
C MET A 1 -13.68 13.21 3.57
N PRO A 2 -14.34 12.28 2.86
CA PRO A 2 -13.85 10.91 2.74
C PRO A 2 -12.45 10.90 2.13
N VAL A 3 -11.61 9.96 2.56
CA VAL A 3 -10.28 9.78 1.96
C VAL A 3 -10.47 9.22 0.57
N GLU A 4 -10.06 9.99 -0.44
CA GLU A 4 -10.02 9.55 -1.83
C GLU A 4 -8.74 8.74 -2.08
N TRP A 5 -8.90 7.51 -2.56
CA TRP A 5 -7.80 6.62 -2.91
C TRP A 5 -7.52 6.70 -4.41
N GLN A 6 -6.25 6.81 -4.77
CA GLN A 6 -5.79 7.00 -6.14
C GLN A 6 -4.90 5.84 -6.57
N SER A 7 -5.03 5.43 -7.84
CA SER A 7 -4.09 4.52 -8.50
C SER A 7 -2.76 5.24 -8.81
N GLY A 8 -1.68 4.48 -8.83
CA GLY A 8 -0.40 4.91 -9.39
C GLY A 8 -0.39 4.92 -10.91
N GLY A 9 0.64 5.53 -11.50
CA GLY A 9 0.81 5.58 -12.96
C GLY A 9 1.29 4.28 -13.62
N GLY A 10 1.64 3.25 -12.84
CA GLY A 10 2.07 1.95 -13.35
C GLY A 10 1.15 0.83 -12.88
N GLU A 11 1.16 -0.31 -13.59
CA GLU A 11 0.28 -1.47 -13.37
C GLU A 11 0.26 -1.93 -11.90
N THR A 12 1.43 -2.01 -11.27
CA THR A 12 1.55 -2.48 -9.87
C THR A 12 0.97 -1.49 -8.86
N GLY A 13 0.78 -0.22 -9.23
CA GLY A 13 0.14 0.81 -8.41
C GLY A 13 -1.36 0.92 -8.65
N GLU A 14 -1.94 0.16 -9.57
CA GLU A 14 -3.37 0.21 -9.87
C GLU A 14 -4.19 -0.34 -8.71
N ILE A 15 -5.28 0.34 -8.36
CA ILE A 15 -6.23 -0.17 -7.36
C ILE A 15 -6.78 -1.52 -7.84
N GLY A 16 -6.68 -2.53 -6.97
CA GLY A 16 -7.09 -3.90 -7.29
C GLY A 16 -5.95 -4.80 -7.76
N TYR A 17 -4.77 -4.25 -8.11
CA TYR A 17 -3.59 -5.05 -8.43
C TYR A 17 -3.30 -6.04 -7.29
N LEU A 18 -3.23 -7.32 -7.62
CA LEU A 18 -2.93 -8.41 -6.70
C LEU A 18 -1.58 -9.00 -7.08
N ASN A 19 -0.61 -8.92 -6.17
CA ASN A 19 0.71 -9.48 -6.42
C ASN A 19 0.76 -11.02 -6.17
N PRO A 20 1.84 -11.71 -6.57
CA PRO A 20 1.98 -13.16 -6.38
C PRO A 20 2.03 -13.66 -4.93
N ASN A 21 2.09 -12.75 -3.95
CA ASN A 21 2.12 -13.08 -2.53
C ASN A 21 0.77 -12.81 -1.85
N ASP A 22 -0.30 -12.52 -2.60
CA ASP A 22 -1.66 -12.23 -2.11
C ASP A 22 -1.79 -10.88 -1.38
N GLN A 23 -1.17 -9.84 -1.95
CA GLN A 23 -1.32 -8.46 -1.49
C GLN A 23 -2.04 -7.64 -2.54
N ARG A 24 -3.20 -7.11 -2.15
CA ARG A 24 -4.01 -6.23 -2.97
C ARG A 24 -3.63 -4.78 -2.74
N CYS A 25 -3.34 -4.06 -3.81
CA CYS A 25 -3.21 -2.61 -3.81
C CYS A 25 -4.60 -1.97 -3.62
N CYS A 26 -4.74 -1.10 -2.62
CA CYS A 26 -5.97 -0.33 -2.36
C CYS A 26 -5.79 1.17 -2.67
N GLY A 27 -4.70 1.55 -3.34
CA GLY A 27 -4.40 2.94 -3.73
C GLY A 27 -3.66 3.75 -2.66
N HIS A 28 -3.33 4.99 -3.00
CA HIS A 28 -2.69 5.98 -2.11
C HIS A 28 -3.57 7.21 -1.90
N CYS A 29 -3.37 7.94 -0.81
CA CYS A 29 -4.03 9.23 -0.55
C CYS A 29 -3.06 10.43 -0.57
N GLY A 30 -1.92 10.25 -1.27
CA GLY A 30 -0.89 11.28 -1.46
C GLY A 30 0.03 11.45 -0.25
N VAL A 31 0.17 10.41 0.58
CA VAL A 31 1.20 10.34 1.64
C VAL A 31 2.51 9.91 1.00
N ARG A 32 3.59 10.63 1.30
CA ARG A 32 4.93 10.27 0.80
C ARG A 32 5.38 8.94 1.40
N GLY A 33 5.90 8.07 0.54
CA GLY A 33 6.61 6.86 0.93
C GLY A 33 8.00 7.16 1.48
N THR A 34 8.75 6.12 1.76
CA THR A 34 10.17 6.22 2.19
C THR A 34 11.14 6.16 1.01
N ASP A 35 10.67 5.72 -0.15
CA ASP A 35 11.46 5.61 -1.37
C ASP A 35 11.42 6.90 -2.19
N HIS A 36 12.41 7.10 -3.07
CA HIS A 36 12.56 8.31 -3.88
C HIS A 36 11.29 8.58 -4.72
N GLU A 37 10.63 9.71 -4.42
CA GLU A 37 9.42 10.20 -5.10
C GLU A 37 8.21 9.25 -5.08
N GLN A 38 8.22 8.21 -4.24
CA GLN A 38 7.12 7.27 -4.14
C GLN A 38 6.03 7.74 -3.17
N TYR A 39 4.81 7.26 -3.38
CA TYR A 39 3.72 7.34 -2.41
C TYR A 39 3.63 6.07 -1.57
N ALA A 40 3.09 6.21 -0.36
CA ALA A 40 2.69 5.10 0.49
C ALA A 40 1.27 4.64 0.11
N TYR A 41 1.15 3.39 -0.31
CA TYR A 41 -0.10 2.74 -0.69
C TYR A 41 -0.70 1.99 0.49
N LYS A 42 -2.03 2.00 0.59
CA LYS A 42 -2.77 1.06 1.40
C LYS A 42 -2.72 -0.30 0.72
N VAL A 43 -2.36 -1.32 1.48
CA VAL A 43 -2.27 -2.71 1.03
C VAL A 43 -3.09 -3.59 1.97
N GLU A 44 -3.85 -4.50 1.38
CA GLU A 44 -4.58 -5.55 2.10
C GLU A 44 -3.96 -6.91 1.77
N CYS A 45 -3.59 -7.68 2.80
CA CYS A 45 -3.26 -9.08 2.60
C CYS A 45 -4.54 -9.90 2.50
N THR A 46 -4.79 -10.56 1.36
CA THR A 46 -6.00 -11.36 1.13
C THR A 46 -5.95 -12.73 1.80
N ILE A 47 -4.82 -13.11 2.41
CA ILE A 47 -4.68 -14.34 3.21
C ILE A 47 -5.16 -14.14 4.65
N CYS A 48 -4.69 -13.08 5.32
CA CYS A 48 -4.96 -12.86 6.76
C CYS A 48 -5.77 -11.60 7.08
N GLY A 49 -6.10 -10.78 6.09
CA GLY A 49 -6.86 -9.54 6.26
C GLY A 49 -6.07 -8.36 6.84
N TYR A 50 -4.75 -8.52 7.11
CA TYR A 50 -3.95 -7.42 7.65
C TYR A 50 -3.81 -6.28 6.64
N VAL A 51 -4.13 -5.06 7.07
CA VAL A 51 -4.08 -3.83 6.26
C VAL A 51 -2.92 -2.95 6.72
N TYR A 52 -2.07 -2.53 5.78
CA TYR A 52 -0.82 -1.84 6.08
C TYR A 52 -0.35 -0.94 4.94
N GLY A 53 0.67 -0.13 5.20
CA GLY A 53 1.30 0.71 4.18
C GLY A 53 2.53 0.09 3.54
N ALA A 54 2.74 0.32 2.25
CA ALA A 54 3.94 -0.05 1.50
C ALA A 54 4.27 1.00 0.43
N ASN A 55 5.53 1.09 -0.01
CA ASN A 55 5.88 1.92 -1.17
C ASN A 55 5.35 1.29 -2.45
N GLY A 56 4.95 2.13 -3.42
CA GLY A 56 4.51 1.66 -4.75
C GLY A 56 5.59 0.83 -5.47
N SER A 57 6.85 1.22 -5.34
CA SER A 57 8.04 0.51 -5.85
C SER A 57 8.13 -0.96 -5.39
N ASP A 58 7.59 -1.29 -4.22
CA ASP A 58 7.65 -2.63 -3.65
C ASP A 58 6.46 -3.51 -4.02
N MET A 59 5.39 -2.96 -4.61
CA MET A 59 4.09 -3.63 -4.66
C MET A 59 4.16 -5.01 -5.33
N HIS A 60 4.87 -5.13 -6.46
CA HIS A 60 5.01 -6.37 -7.23
C HIS A 60 5.58 -7.56 -6.44
N LYS A 61 6.38 -7.29 -5.40
CA LYS A 61 7.06 -8.33 -4.58
C LYS A 61 6.75 -8.23 -3.10
N ARG A 62 5.81 -7.35 -2.72
CA ARG A 62 5.47 -7.11 -1.31
C ARG A 62 5.01 -8.43 -0.68
N ARG A 63 5.32 -8.60 0.61
CA ARG A 63 4.84 -9.71 1.45
C ARG A 63 4.15 -9.15 2.69
N CYS A 64 3.17 -9.87 3.23
CA CYS A 64 2.47 -9.49 4.44
C CYS A 64 3.40 -9.46 5.67
N PRO A 65 3.48 -8.35 6.41
CA PRO A 65 4.26 -8.26 7.65
C PRO A 65 3.73 -9.20 8.76
N ALA A 66 2.42 -9.46 8.78
CA ALA A 66 1.78 -10.23 9.84
C ALA A 66 1.91 -11.76 9.67
N CYS A 67 1.67 -12.29 8.47
CA CYS A 67 1.63 -13.75 8.25
C CYS A 67 2.75 -14.30 7.36
N GLN A 68 3.47 -13.46 6.61
CA GLN A 68 4.49 -13.89 5.64
C GLN A 68 5.90 -13.38 5.97
N ARG A 69 6.08 -12.80 7.18
CA ARG A 69 7.36 -12.21 7.62
C ARG A 69 7.88 -11.14 6.66
N GLY A 70 6.97 -10.36 6.05
CA GLY A 70 7.30 -9.23 5.20
C GLY A 70 7.92 -8.05 5.96
N ALA A 71 8.52 -7.10 5.24
CA ALA A 71 9.12 -5.92 5.87
C ALA A 71 8.06 -5.08 6.61
N PRO A 72 8.41 -4.29 7.65
CA PRO A 72 7.46 -3.51 8.43
C PRO A 72 6.55 -2.59 7.62
N ALA A 73 5.39 -2.25 8.18
CA ALA A 73 4.45 -1.30 7.57
C ALA A 73 4.95 0.15 7.68
N ILE A 74 4.63 0.96 6.67
CA ILE A 74 4.80 2.42 6.72
C ILE A 74 3.45 3.13 6.89
N ARG A 75 3.46 4.40 7.31
CA ARG A 75 2.25 5.22 7.41
C ARG A 75 1.71 5.54 6.01
N TYR A 76 0.42 5.31 5.77
CA TYR A 76 -0.23 5.54 4.48
C TYR A 76 -1.48 6.44 4.56
N TRP A 77 -1.78 6.99 5.74
CA TRP A 77 -2.91 7.89 5.99
C TRP A 77 -2.46 9.26 6.48
N LYS A 78 -3.30 10.27 6.26
CA LYS A 78 -3.14 11.63 6.80
C LYS A 78 -3.97 11.77 8.07
N THR A 79 -3.41 12.39 9.10
CA THR A 79 -4.22 12.89 10.22
C THR A 79 -4.84 14.21 9.78
N ILE A 80 -6.17 14.30 9.76
CA ILE A 80 -6.84 15.59 9.61
C ILE A 80 -6.69 16.29 10.96
N LYS A 81 -5.89 17.35 11.02
CA LYS A 81 -5.94 18.26 12.16
C LYS A 81 -7.24 19.05 12.04
N SER A 82 -8.10 18.91 13.04
CA SER A 82 -9.29 19.75 13.26
C SER A 82 -8.91 21.19 13.50
#